data_AF-A0A022PHA5-F1
#
_entry.id   AF-A0A022PHA5-F1
#
_cell.length_a   1.000
_cell.length_b   1.000
_cell.length_c   1.000
_cell.angle_alpha   90.00
_cell.angle_beta   90.00
_cell.angle_gamma   90.00
#
_symmetry.space_group_name_H-M   'P 1'
#
loop_
_entity.id
_entity.type
_entity.pdbx_description
1 polymer ?
#
loop_
_entity_poly.entity_id
_entity_poly.type
_entity_poly.pdbx_seq_one_letter_code
_entity_poly.pdbx_strand_id
1 'polypeptide(L)'
;MPISDLAKKIETRARKDKTCENIETGNHLEIGLSTGLSRTKDRSKLKKHNINAVKLIDDIIALHNDPKGNKLLWNDNWQEKITDRDLATIFKAIDEIVSEFGGIESYQEIVGVNPYDPTEPVCGLSAQNIFKLMTEGEHAVDPVKAAQTGKIDGNEFAERVDQLSSVKNYVALVNDRRLGHMFLIDLPSNDQETVGYIYQSDLGEGALPPLKIADWLNSRGKDPVNLNKLKILLSHKLNLLSDDEKSALISETLDIHKDVSNVKLDRVKRDQGVDIYLTEYDVNDFYENIEKLKSKLDN
;
A
#
# COMPACT_ATOMS: atom_id res chain seq x y z
N MET A 1 -8.48 3.57 -14.73
CA MET A 1 -9.48 3.81 -13.67
C MET A 1 -9.62 2.54 -12.84
N PRO A 2 -9.64 2.61 -11.49
CA PRO A 2 -9.90 1.45 -10.65
C PRO A 2 -11.29 0.86 -10.95
N ILE A 3 -11.41 -0.46 -10.93
CA ILE A 3 -12.65 -1.19 -11.22
C ILE A 3 -13.75 -0.80 -10.20
N SER A 4 -13.36 -0.53 -8.95
CA SER A 4 -14.27 -0.10 -7.88
C SER A 4 -14.88 1.30 -8.07
N ASP A 5 -14.22 2.21 -8.79
CA ASP A 5 -14.73 3.56 -9.03
C ASP A 5 -15.88 3.60 -10.05
N LEU A 6 -15.96 2.57 -10.90
CA LEU A 6 -17.05 2.43 -11.86
C LEU A 6 -18.31 1.83 -11.22
N ALA A 7 -18.14 0.82 -10.35
CA ALA A 7 -19.24 0.19 -9.61
C ALA A 7 -19.98 1.18 -8.70
N LYS A 8 -19.26 2.09 -8.02
CA LYS A 8 -19.87 3.13 -7.17
C LYS A 8 -20.75 4.11 -7.94
N LYS A 9 -20.44 4.36 -9.22
CA LYS A 9 -21.19 5.29 -10.08
C LYS A 9 -22.53 4.71 -10.55
N ILE A 10 -22.65 3.38 -10.55
CA ILE A 10 -23.88 2.65 -10.88
C ILE A 10 -24.80 2.57 -9.65
N GLU A 11 -24.26 2.29 -8.45
CA GLU A 11 -25.05 2.28 -7.20
C GLU A 11 -25.68 3.64 -6.86
N THR A 12 -25.01 4.75 -7.17
CA THR A 12 -25.55 6.10 -6.90
C THR A 12 -26.73 6.45 -7.79
N ARG A 13 -26.89 5.81 -8.95
CA ARG A 13 -28.11 5.96 -9.78
C ARG A 13 -29.27 5.11 -9.26
N ALA A 14 -29.01 3.98 -8.62
CA ALA A 14 -30.04 3.09 -8.11
C ALA A 14 -30.63 3.52 -6.74
N ARG A 15 -29.89 4.31 -5.94
CA ARG A 15 -30.33 4.72 -4.58
C ARG A 15 -31.27 5.94 -4.51
N LYS A 16 -31.73 6.49 -5.64
CA LYS A 16 -32.58 7.69 -5.63
C LYS A 16 -34.06 7.46 -5.31
N ASP A 17 -34.52 6.21 -5.17
CA ASP A 17 -35.91 5.92 -4.82
C ASP A 17 -36.01 4.89 -3.68
N LYS A 18 -36.09 5.39 -2.43
CA LYS A 18 -37.18 5.08 -1.48
C LYS A 18 -36.83 5.56 -0.06
N THR A 19 -37.81 6.25 0.49
CA THR A 19 -37.85 6.99 1.74
C THR A 19 -38.15 6.11 2.96
N CYS A 20 -37.79 6.69 4.11
CA CYS A 20 -37.90 6.31 5.52
C CYS A 20 -39.15 5.54 5.99
N GLU A 21 -38.97 4.77 7.08
CA GLU A 21 -39.86 4.78 8.25
C GLU A 21 -39.12 4.36 9.53
N ASN A 22 -39.38 5.09 10.63
CA ASN A 22 -38.88 4.88 11.99
C ASN A 22 -39.77 3.87 12.74
N ILE A 23 -39.28 3.23 13.81
CA ILE A 23 -39.99 2.98 15.09
C ILE A 23 -38.99 2.60 16.19
N GLU A 24 -39.27 3.10 17.40
CA GLU A 24 -38.49 3.12 18.64
C GLU A 24 -38.64 1.89 19.57
N THR A 25 -37.74 1.89 20.58
CA THR A 25 -37.86 1.43 21.99
C THR A 25 -37.42 0.02 22.40
N GLY A 26 -36.66 -0.02 23.51
CA GLY A 26 -36.56 -1.18 24.39
C GLY A 26 -35.26 -1.29 25.21
N ASN A 27 -35.18 -0.61 26.35
CA ASN A 27 -34.14 -0.81 27.38
C ASN A 27 -34.14 -2.25 27.93
N HIS A 28 -32.96 -2.83 28.24
CA HIS A 28 -32.70 -3.47 29.54
C HIS A 28 -31.20 -3.79 29.72
N LEU A 29 -30.64 -3.26 30.81
CA LEU A 29 -29.39 -3.66 31.43
C LEU A 29 -29.56 -5.01 32.10
N GLU A 30 -28.62 -5.94 31.93
CA GLU A 30 -28.28 -6.93 32.95
C GLU A 30 -26.79 -7.29 32.90
N ILE A 31 -26.14 -7.10 34.05
CA ILE A 31 -24.74 -7.40 34.33
C ILE A 31 -24.68 -8.85 34.78
N GLY A 32 -23.92 -9.68 34.07
CA GLY A 32 -23.66 -11.08 34.42
C GLY A 32 -22.17 -11.39 34.38
N LEU A 33 -21.52 -11.33 35.55
CA LEU A 33 -20.20 -11.93 35.79
C LEU A 33 -20.30 -13.44 35.61
N SER A 34 -19.47 -14.02 34.73
CA SER A 34 -19.20 -15.46 34.75
C SER A 34 -17.75 -15.76 34.42
N THR A 35 -17.25 -16.68 35.21
CA THR A 35 -15.88 -17.09 35.48
C THR A 35 -15.24 -17.90 34.36
N GLY A 36 -13.97 -17.58 34.08
CA GLY A 36 -12.88 -18.53 33.87
C GLY A 36 -13.05 -19.69 32.89
N LEU A 37 -12.40 -19.61 31.73
CA LEU A 37 -11.65 -20.71 31.14
C LEU A 37 -10.67 -20.16 30.10
N SER A 38 -9.46 -19.89 30.58
CA SER A 38 -8.29 -19.59 29.75
C SER A 38 -7.96 -20.81 28.89
N ARG A 39 -8.32 -20.77 27.61
CA ARG A 39 -7.71 -21.62 26.59
C ARG A 39 -6.48 -20.90 26.08
N THR A 40 -5.35 -21.13 26.74
CA THR A 40 -4.03 -20.85 26.19
C THR A 40 -3.87 -21.70 24.92
N LYS A 41 -4.08 -21.10 23.75
CA LYS A 41 -3.63 -21.69 22.48
C LYS A 41 -2.11 -21.71 22.51
N ASP A 42 -1.59 -22.93 22.52
CA ASP A 42 -0.20 -23.30 22.40
C ASP A 42 0.42 -22.65 21.14
N ARG A 43 1.21 -21.58 21.33
CA ARG A 43 1.93 -20.85 20.26
C ARG A 43 3.27 -21.53 19.89
N SER A 44 3.51 -22.78 20.30
CA SER A 44 4.83 -23.44 20.19
C SER A 44 5.26 -23.90 18.78
N LYS A 45 4.63 -23.42 17.70
CA LYS A 45 5.04 -23.75 16.33
C LYS A 45 5.08 -22.55 15.38
N LEU A 46 5.65 -21.41 15.79
CA LEU A 46 6.20 -20.50 14.78
C LEU A 46 7.54 -21.06 14.30
N LYS A 47 7.55 -21.66 13.10
CA LYS A 47 8.80 -21.91 12.38
C LYS A 47 9.42 -20.54 12.12
N LYS A 48 10.51 -20.22 12.81
CA LYS A 48 11.27 -19.01 12.55
C LYS A 48 11.97 -19.19 11.20
N HIS A 49 11.38 -18.68 10.13
CA HIS A 49 12.00 -18.70 8.82
C HIS A 49 13.21 -17.76 8.84
N ASN A 50 14.33 -18.20 8.25
CA ASN A 50 15.44 -17.29 7.97
C ASN A 50 15.05 -16.47 6.74
N ILE A 51 14.27 -15.41 6.95
CA ILE A 51 13.65 -14.64 5.87
C ILE A 51 14.66 -13.65 5.30
N ASN A 52 14.92 -13.78 4.01
CA ASN A 52 15.77 -12.85 3.26
C ASN A 52 14.90 -11.75 2.67
N ALA A 53 15.00 -10.53 3.20
CA ALA A 53 14.22 -9.38 2.75
C ALA A 53 14.41 -9.09 1.24
N VAL A 54 15.63 -9.24 0.71
CA VAL A 54 15.91 -9.06 -0.73
C VAL A 54 15.09 -10.04 -1.57
N LYS A 55 15.00 -11.29 -1.11
CA LYS A 55 14.22 -12.34 -1.80
C LYS A 55 12.73 -12.01 -1.81
N LEU A 56 12.18 -11.45 -0.73
CA LEU A 56 10.76 -11.05 -0.70
C LEU A 56 10.46 -10.00 -1.78
N ILE A 57 11.38 -9.06 -2.00
CA ILE A 57 11.26 -8.05 -3.06
C ILE A 57 11.35 -8.69 -4.45
N ASP A 58 12.26 -9.63 -4.65
CA ASP A 58 12.36 -10.38 -5.91
C ASP A 58 11.11 -11.23 -6.18
N ASP A 59 10.52 -11.82 -5.13
CA ASP A 59 9.27 -12.58 -5.24
C ASP A 59 8.07 -11.66 -5.58
N ILE A 60 8.02 -10.41 -5.10
CA ILE A 60 7.03 -9.41 -5.54
C ILE A 60 7.22 -9.07 -7.02
N ILE A 61 8.47 -8.87 -7.46
CA ILE A 61 8.77 -8.60 -8.89
C ILE A 61 8.34 -9.78 -9.76
N ALA A 62 8.61 -11.02 -9.33
CA ALA A 62 8.18 -12.22 -10.03
C ALA A 62 6.65 -12.32 -10.15
N LEU A 63 5.93 -12.08 -9.05
CA LEU A 63 4.46 -12.00 -9.06
C LEU A 63 3.94 -10.89 -9.98
N HIS A 64 4.59 -9.72 -10.00
CA HIS A 64 4.22 -8.61 -10.87
C HIS A 64 4.38 -8.94 -12.37
N ASN A 65 5.44 -9.68 -12.71
CA ASN A 65 5.75 -10.06 -14.09
C ASN A 65 4.92 -11.25 -14.60
N ASP A 66 4.34 -12.06 -13.70
CA ASP A 66 3.38 -13.09 -14.07
C ASP A 66 1.99 -12.46 -14.31
N PRO A 67 1.30 -12.68 -15.45
CA PRO A 67 0.01 -12.05 -15.71
C PRO A 67 -1.09 -12.35 -14.69
N LYS A 68 -1.12 -13.57 -14.11
CA LYS A 68 -2.08 -13.94 -13.05
C LYS A 68 -1.63 -13.35 -11.71
N GLY A 69 -0.34 -13.43 -11.39
CA GLY A 69 0.24 -12.80 -10.21
C GLY A 69 0.00 -11.30 -10.17
N ASN A 70 0.09 -10.64 -11.34
CA ASN A 70 -0.19 -9.23 -11.52
C ASN A 70 -1.64 -8.88 -11.14
N LYS A 71 -2.62 -9.68 -11.60
CA LYS A 71 -4.03 -9.49 -11.23
C LYS A 71 -4.29 -9.72 -9.74
N LEU A 72 -3.60 -10.68 -9.12
CA LEU A 72 -3.70 -10.90 -7.67
C LEU A 72 -3.08 -9.75 -6.88
N LEU A 73 -1.90 -9.25 -7.28
CA LEU A 73 -1.23 -8.16 -6.58
C LEU A 73 -1.98 -6.84 -6.70
N TRP A 74 -2.43 -6.48 -7.89
CA TRP A 74 -2.94 -5.12 -8.18
C TRP A 74 -4.46 -5.02 -8.25
N ASN A 75 -5.18 -5.97 -7.68
CA ASN A 75 -6.61 -5.84 -7.46
C ASN A 75 -6.90 -4.74 -6.41
N ASP A 76 -8.04 -4.05 -6.55
CA ASP A 76 -8.43 -2.90 -5.72
C ASP A 76 -9.48 -3.26 -4.64
N ASN A 77 -9.68 -4.55 -4.35
CA ASN A 77 -10.41 -4.96 -3.16
C ASN A 77 -9.55 -4.74 -1.91
N TRP A 78 -9.92 -3.71 -1.15
CA TRP A 78 -9.24 -3.29 0.08
C TRP A 78 -9.77 -3.95 1.35
N GLN A 79 -11.00 -4.45 1.32
CA GLN A 79 -11.71 -4.93 2.51
C GLN A 79 -11.35 -6.38 2.86
N GLU A 80 -11.19 -7.22 1.85
CA GLU A 80 -10.81 -8.64 2.02
C GLU A 80 -9.30 -8.79 2.07
N LYS A 81 -8.82 -9.94 2.57
CA LYS A 81 -7.37 -10.21 2.61
C LYS A 81 -6.83 -10.31 1.19
N ILE A 82 -5.61 -9.84 0.98
CA ILE A 82 -4.92 -9.99 -0.30
C ILE A 82 -4.78 -11.46 -0.71
N THR A 83 -4.63 -12.35 0.28
CA THR A 83 -4.51 -13.80 0.07
C THR A 83 -5.85 -14.50 -0.20
N ASP A 84 -6.98 -13.85 0.04
CA ASP A 84 -8.31 -14.38 -0.27
C ASP A 84 -8.72 -14.10 -1.72
N ARG A 85 -7.97 -13.24 -2.43
CA ARG A 85 -8.20 -12.95 -3.86
C ARG A 85 -8.21 -14.21 -4.70
N ASP A 86 -9.18 -14.29 -5.60
CA ASP A 86 -9.42 -15.44 -6.46
C ASP A 86 -9.40 -15.03 -7.94
N LEU A 87 -8.59 -15.74 -8.73
CA LEU A 87 -8.41 -15.42 -10.16
C LEU A 87 -9.70 -15.60 -10.95
N ALA A 88 -10.45 -16.67 -10.72
CA ALA A 88 -11.69 -16.92 -11.45
C ALA A 88 -12.71 -15.81 -11.20
N THR A 89 -12.83 -15.37 -9.96
CA THR A 89 -13.70 -14.25 -9.56
C THR A 89 -13.23 -12.93 -10.19
N ILE A 90 -11.92 -12.65 -10.20
CA ILE A 90 -11.35 -11.44 -10.82
C ILE A 90 -11.62 -11.42 -12.33
N PHE A 91 -11.32 -12.51 -13.05
CA PHE A 91 -11.53 -12.57 -14.49
C PHE A 91 -13.01 -12.53 -14.86
N LYS A 92 -13.88 -13.18 -14.08
CA LYS A 92 -15.33 -13.08 -14.28
C LYS A 92 -15.82 -11.63 -14.13
N ALA A 93 -15.34 -10.89 -13.14
CA ALA A 93 -15.69 -9.48 -12.99
C ALA A 93 -15.20 -8.63 -14.17
N ILE A 94 -14.03 -8.93 -14.74
CA ILE A 94 -13.55 -8.29 -15.96
C ILE A 94 -14.47 -8.63 -17.14
N ASP A 95 -14.85 -9.88 -17.31
CA ASP A 95 -15.76 -10.33 -18.39
C ASP A 95 -17.12 -9.63 -18.30
N GLU A 96 -17.68 -9.50 -17.09
CA GLU A 96 -18.93 -8.79 -16.83
C GLU A 96 -18.82 -7.32 -17.25
N ILE A 97 -17.77 -6.61 -16.85
CA ILE A 97 -17.54 -5.21 -17.22
C ILE A 97 -17.31 -5.05 -18.74
N VAL A 98 -16.53 -5.93 -19.36
CA VAL A 98 -16.30 -5.90 -20.81
C VAL A 98 -17.62 -6.11 -21.57
N SER A 99 -18.46 -7.03 -21.10
CA SER A 99 -19.79 -7.25 -21.65
C SER A 99 -20.70 -6.04 -21.49
N GLU A 100 -20.67 -5.35 -20.35
CA GLU A 100 -21.44 -4.11 -20.11
C GLU A 100 -21.05 -2.98 -21.06
N PHE A 101 -19.79 -2.93 -21.49
CA PHE A 101 -19.29 -1.95 -22.45
C PHE A 101 -19.52 -2.34 -23.91
N GLY A 102 -20.16 -3.48 -24.18
CA GLY A 102 -20.46 -3.95 -25.53
C GLY A 102 -19.36 -4.83 -26.16
N GLY A 103 -18.46 -5.37 -25.35
CA GLY A 103 -17.34 -6.20 -25.79
C GLY A 103 -15.99 -5.51 -25.68
N ILE A 104 -14.92 -6.28 -25.92
CA ILE A 104 -13.54 -5.84 -25.67
C ILE A 104 -13.12 -4.65 -26.54
N GLU A 105 -13.57 -4.60 -27.80
CA GLU A 105 -13.25 -3.50 -28.72
C GLU A 105 -13.84 -2.18 -28.21
N SER A 106 -15.14 -2.16 -27.89
CA SER A 106 -15.81 -0.97 -27.35
C SER A 106 -15.25 -0.54 -25.98
N TYR A 107 -14.87 -1.50 -25.13
CA TYR A 107 -14.20 -1.19 -23.87
C TYR A 107 -12.87 -0.47 -24.12
N GLN A 108 -12.03 -0.99 -25.02
CA GLN A 108 -10.73 -0.37 -25.35
C GLN A 108 -10.90 1.00 -26.00
N GLU A 109 -11.89 1.20 -26.87
CA GLU A 109 -12.20 2.49 -27.48
C GLU A 109 -12.62 3.55 -26.44
N ILE A 110 -13.42 3.16 -25.45
CA ILE A 110 -13.97 4.08 -24.44
C ILE A 110 -12.97 4.36 -23.31
N VAL A 111 -12.30 3.32 -22.81
CA VAL A 111 -11.45 3.38 -21.61
C VAL A 111 -9.97 3.59 -21.98
N GLY A 112 -9.58 3.22 -23.20
CA GLY A 112 -8.21 3.39 -23.71
C GLY A 112 -7.22 2.30 -23.27
N VAL A 113 -7.68 1.24 -22.60
CA VAL A 113 -6.83 0.14 -22.12
C VAL A 113 -7.52 -1.22 -22.26
N ASN A 114 -6.73 -2.28 -22.38
CA ASN A 114 -7.22 -3.65 -22.29
C ASN A 114 -7.22 -4.12 -20.82
N PRO A 115 -8.38 -4.46 -20.23
CA PRO A 115 -8.46 -4.83 -18.81
C PRO A 115 -7.85 -6.21 -18.50
N TYR A 116 -7.63 -7.04 -19.53
CA TYR A 116 -6.96 -8.34 -19.37
C TYR A 116 -5.44 -8.22 -19.30
N ASP A 117 -4.86 -7.15 -19.83
CA ASP A 117 -3.41 -6.96 -19.85
C ASP A 117 -2.86 -6.75 -18.43
N PRO A 118 -1.61 -7.19 -18.14
CA PRO A 118 -0.94 -6.84 -16.91
C PRO A 118 -0.94 -5.33 -16.67
N THR A 119 -1.22 -4.92 -15.45
CA THR A 119 -1.28 -3.52 -15.05
C THR A 119 0.04 -3.08 -14.43
N GLU A 120 0.52 -1.91 -14.84
CA GLU A 120 1.52 -1.16 -14.10
C GLU A 120 0.79 -0.30 -13.05
N PRO A 121 0.93 -0.62 -11.74
CA PRO A 121 0.16 0.08 -10.73
C PRO A 121 0.65 1.52 -10.55
N VAL A 122 -0.30 2.46 -10.43
CA VAL A 122 0.01 3.82 -9.94
C VAL A 122 0.42 3.79 -8.47
N CYS A 123 1.02 4.87 -7.98
CA CYS A 123 1.58 5.01 -6.63
C CYS A 123 0.65 4.52 -5.51
N GLY A 124 -0.61 4.95 -5.54
CA GLY A 124 -1.61 4.54 -4.55
C GLY A 124 -1.96 3.06 -4.61
N LEU A 125 -2.02 2.46 -5.80
CA LEU A 125 -2.38 1.05 -5.99
C LEU A 125 -1.24 0.14 -5.55
N SER A 126 0.01 0.50 -5.86
CA SER A 126 1.19 -0.29 -5.47
C SER A 126 1.43 -0.24 -3.97
N ALA A 127 1.45 0.96 -3.37
CA ALA A 127 1.71 1.15 -1.95
C ALA A 127 0.65 0.44 -1.08
N GLN A 128 -0.64 0.58 -1.39
CA GLN A 128 -1.70 -0.03 -0.59
C GLN A 128 -1.72 -1.55 -0.69
N ASN A 129 -1.43 -2.13 -1.86
CA ASN A 129 -1.39 -3.58 -2.03
C ASN A 129 -0.17 -4.20 -1.36
N ILE A 130 1.02 -3.61 -1.51
CA ILE A 130 2.22 -4.08 -0.81
C ILE A 130 2.03 -3.93 0.71
N PHE A 131 1.39 -2.85 1.17
CA PHE A 131 1.06 -2.67 2.57
C PHE A 131 0.17 -3.79 3.13
N LYS A 132 -0.90 -4.18 2.40
CA LYS A 132 -1.72 -5.35 2.76
C LYS A 132 -0.88 -6.62 2.79
N LEU A 133 -0.06 -6.83 1.76
CA LEU A 133 0.83 -7.99 1.68
C LEU A 133 1.75 -8.11 2.89
N MET A 134 2.28 -6.99 3.39
CA MET A 134 3.17 -6.94 4.56
C MET A 134 2.45 -7.10 5.90
N THR A 135 1.25 -6.55 6.05
CA THR A 135 0.61 -6.35 7.37
C THR A 135 -0.52 -7.32 7.71
N GLU A 136 -1.07 -8.04 6.73
CA GLU A 136 -2.19 -8.95 6.96
C GLU A 136 -1.75 -10.30 7.53
N GLY A 137 -1.92 -10.49 8.83
CA GLY A 137 -1.81 -11.80 9.50
C GLY A 137 -3.13 -12.56 9.49
N GLU A 138 -3.74 -12.75 10.67
CA GLU A 138 -5.04 -13.43 10.81
C GLU A 138 -6.19 -12.65 10.15
N HIS A 139 -6.17 -11.32 10.24
CA HIS A 139 -7.25 -10.43 9.79
C HIS A 139 -6.88 -9.59 8.57
N ALA A 140 -7.89 -9.19 7.80
CA ALA A 140 -7.73 -8.22 6.72
C ALA A 140 -7.41 -6.82 7.26
N VAL A 141 -6.63 -6.08 6.50
CA VAL A 141 -6.28 -4.68 6.76
C VAL A 141 -6.76 -3.85 5.58
N ASP A 142 -7.65 -2.90 5.84
CA ASP A 142 -8.07 -1.91 4.85
C ASP A 142 -7.14 -0.69 4.94
N PRO A 143 -6.20 -0.50 3.98
CA PRO A 143 -5.24 0.59 4.02
C PRO A 143 -5.90 1.97 3.85
N VAL A 144 -7.05 2.06 3.17
CA VAL A 144 -7.80 3.31 3.00
C VAL A 144 -8.36 3.75 4.35
N LYS A 145 -8.97 2.82 5.09
CA LYS A 145 -9.52 3.09 6.42
C LYS A 145 -8.40 3.37 7.44
N ALA A 146 -7.34 2.56 7.42
CA ALA A 146 -6.19 2.72 8.32
C ALA A 146 -5.54 4.11 8.19
N ALA A 147 -5.32 4.56 6.94
CA ALA A 147 -4.79 5.89 6.65
C ALA A 147 -5.73 7.05 7.05
N GLN A 148 -7.01 6.79 7.31
CA GLN A 148 -7.95 7.81 7.80
C GLN A 148 -7.98 7.88 9.32
N THR A 149 -7.98 6.74 10.01
CA THR A 149 -8.23 6.68 11.46
C THR A 149 -6.97 6.72 12.32
N GLY A 150 -5.81 6.30 11.79
CA GLY A 150 -4.56 6.17 12.55
C GLY A 150 -3.44 7.07 12.05
N LYS A 151 -3.76 8.12 11.30
CA LYS A 151 -2.75 8.97 10.67
C LYS A 151 -2.00 9.83 11.67
N ILE A 152 -0.69 9.92 11.46
CA ILE A 152 0.22 10.89 12.08
C ILE A 152 0.77 11.81 10.98
N ASP A 153 1.26 12.98 11.36
CA ASP A 153 1.96 13.85 10.42
C ASP A 153 3.47 13.51 10.34
N GLY A 154 4.18 14.17 9.41
CA GLY A 154 5.61 13.94 9.23
C GLY A 154 6.52 14.41 10.38
N ASN A 155 6.07 15.34 11.21
CA ASN A 155 6.82 15.78 12.40
C ASN A 155 6.71 14.71 13.49
N GLU A 156 5.48 14.24 13.74
CA GLU A 156 5.22 13.17 14.68
C GLU A 156 5.92 11.86 14.26
N PHE A 157 5.97 11.54 12.96
CA PHE A 157 6.80 10.45 12.45
C PHE A 157 8.27 10.62 12.84
N ALA A 158 8.81 11.83 12.67
CA ALA A 158 10.22 12.10 12.96
C ALA A 158 10.57 11.94 14.45
N GLU A 159 9.60 12.17 15.35
CA GLU A 159 9.74 11.96 16.80
C GLU A 159 9.54 10.48 17.19
N ARG A 160 8.54 9.81 16.62
CA ARG A 160 8.19 8.43 16.96
C ARG A 160 9.20 7.41 16.46
N VAL A 161 9.84 7.64 15.31
CA VAL A 161 10.72 6.64 14.68
C VAL A 161 11.94 6.28 15.55
N ASP A 162 12.42 7.22 16.38
CA ASP A 162 13.52 6.98 17.33
C ASP A 162 13.11 6.15 18.55
N GLN A 163 11.81 6.00 18.79
CA GLN A 163 11.24 5.28 19.93
C GLN A 163 10.78 3.86 19.54
N LEU A 164 10.89 3.49 18.27
CA LEU A 164 10.51 2.17 17.78
C LEU A 164 11.44 1.10 18.32
N SER A 165 10.90 -0.09 18.53
CA SER A 165 11.69 -1.22 19.02
C SER A 165 12.58 -1.75 17.91
N SER A 166 13.89 -1.82 18.12
CA SER A 166 14.85 -2.32 17.13
C SER A 166 14.68 -3.82 16.79
N VAL A 167 13.95 -4.56 17.61
CA VAL A 167 13.67 -6.00 17.41
C VAL A 167 12.36 -6.28 16.67
N LYS A 168 11.63 -5.23 16.27
CA LYS A 168 10.36 -5.31 15.55
C LYS A 168 10.50 -4.70 14.15
N ASN A 169 9.62 -5.11 13.25
CA ASN A 169 9.53 -4.53 11.91
C ASN A 169 8.35 -3.57 11.85
N TYR A 170 8.52 -2.46 11.15
CA TYR A 170 7.48 -1.47 10.94
C TYR A 170 7.38 -1.10 9.47
N VAL A 171 6.19 -0.68 9.05
CA VAL A 171 5.99 -0.11 7.72
C VAL A 171 5.17 1.16 7.84
N ALA A 172 5.60 2.20 7.13
CA ALA A 172 4.90 3.46 7.02
C ALA A 172 4.22 3.55 5.64
N LEU A 173 2.89 3.63 5.62
CA LEU A 173 2.14 4.02 4.43
C LEU A 173 2.10 5.55 4.37
N VAL A 174 2.85 6.13 3.43
CA VAL A 174 3.06 7.58 3.32
C VAL A 174 2.19 8.13 2.19
N ASN A 175 1.33 9.10 2.52
CA ASN A 175 0.60 9.91 1.56
C ASN A 175 1.15 11.35 1.62
N ASP A 176 2.08 11.64 0.72
CA ASP A 176 2.71 12.95 0.63
C ASP A 176 1.89 13.88 -0.27
N ARG A 177 1.11 14.77 0.37
CA ARG A 177 0.25 15.72 -0.35
C ARG A 177 1.04 16.84 -1.02
N ARG A 178 2.31 17.06 -0.64
CA ARG A 178 3.20 18.03 -1.29
C ARG A 178 3.58 17.53 -2.67
N LEU A 179 3.91 16.25 -2.77
CA LEU A 179 4.26 15.59 -4.03
C LEU A 179 3.05 15.08 -4.80
N GLY A 180 1.90 14.89 -4.13
CA GLY A 180 0.75 14.19 -4.70
C GLY A 180 1.03 12.71 -4.90
N HIS A 181 1.82 12.12 -3.98
CA HIS A 181 2.44 10.81 -4.16
C HIS A 181 2.22 9.91 -2.95
N MET A 182 2.10 8.61 -3.20
CA MET A 182 1.97 7.59 -2.15
C MET A 182 3.04 6.52 -2.30
N PHE A 183 3.72 6.20 -1.20
CA PHE A 183 4.78 5.20 -1.16
C PHE A 183 4.86 4.53 0.21
N LEU A 184 5.63 3.46 0.29
CA LEU A 184 5.94 2.79 1.55
C LEU A 184 7.35 3.09 2.01
N ILE A 185 7.55 3.10 3.33
CA ILE A 185 8.86 2.98 3.96
C ILE A 185 8.82 1.73 4.83
N ASP A 186 9.54 0.69 4.43
CA ASP A 186 9.81 -0.47 5.25
C ASP A 186 10.95 -0.17 6.24
N LEU A 187 10.74 -0.48 7.50
CA LEU A 187 11.67 -0.30 8.62
C LEU A 187 11.86 -1.67 9.29
N PRO A 188 12.62 -2.59 8.67
CA PRO A 188 12.84 -3.92 9.21
C PRO A 188 13.68 -3.85 10.49
N SER A 189 13.55 -4.88 11.35
CA SER A 189 14.37 -5.01 12.54
C SER A 189 15.86 -5.09 12.15
N ASN A 190 16.68 -4.22 12.73
CA ASN A 190 18.12 -4.16 12.48
C ASN A 190 18.85 -3.96 13.81
N ASP A 191 19.89 -4.75 14.04
CA ASP A 191 20.69 -4.73 15.27
C ASP A 191 21.82 -3.67 15.26
N GLN A 192 22.11 -3.07 14.11
CA GLN A 192 23.14 -2.05 13.94
C GLN A 192 22.54 -0.63 13.89
N GLU A 193 21.86 -0.31 12.79
CA GLU A 193 21.26 1.00 12.54
C GLU A 193 19.90 0.79 11.86
N THR A 194 18.85 1.37 12.43
CA THR A 194 17.54 1.39 11.78
C THR A 194 17.64 2.23 10.50
N VAL A 195 17.31 1.62 9.37
CA VAL A 195 17.28 2.26 8.04
C VAL A 195 15.91 2.02 7.42
N GLY A 196 15.51 2.88 6.49
CA GLY A 196 14.27 2.70 5.73
C GLY A 196 14.52 2.23 4.30
N TYR A 197 13.62 1.42 3.77
CA TYR A 197 13.59 1.04 2.35
C TYR A 197 12.30 1.54 1.72
N ILE A 198 12.41 2.25 0.60
CA ILE A 198 11.24 2.85 -0.05
C ILE A 198 10.69 1.88 -1.08
N TYR A 199 9.38 1.66 -1.10
CA TYR A 199 8.68 0.95 -2.19
C TYR A 199 7.68 1.89 -2.86
N GLN A 200 7.82 2.09 -4.17
CA GLN A 200 6.99 3.03 -4.92
C GLN A 200 6.87 2.67 -6.40
N SER A 201 5.80 3.15 -7.01
CA SER A 201 5.66 3.39 -8.44
C SER A 201 5.10 4.79 -8.62
N ASP A 202 5.24 5.40 -9.79
CA ASP A 202 4.74 6.75 -10.06
C ASP A 202 4.17 6.84 -11.48
N LEU A 203 3.04 7.55 -11.62
CA LEU A 203 2.45 7.84 -12.93
C LEU A 203 3.24 8.94 -13.67
N GLY A 204 3.98 9.79 -12.95
CA GLY A 204 4.82 10.85 -13.48
C GLY A 204 4.09 12.18 -13.74
N GLU A 205 2.89 12.34 -13.17
CA GLU A 205 2.13 13.59 -13.28
C GLU A 205 2.55 14.64 -12.23
N GLY A 206 3.24 14.21 -11.17
CA GLY A 206 3.71 15.06 -10.08
C GLY A 206 5.10 15.66 -10.31
N ALA A 207 5.85 15.79 -9.22
CA ALA A 207 7.21 16.34 -9.20
C ALA A 207 8.30 15.35 -9.69
N LEU A 208 7.96 14.06 -9.82
CA LEU A 208 8.86 12.98 -10.20
C LEU A 208 8.48 12.41 -11.57
N PRO A 209 9.41 11.75 -12.28
CA PRO A 209 9.13 11.10 -13.57
C PRO A 209 8.26 9.83 -13.39
N PRO A 210 7.64 9.32 -14.48
CA PRO A 210 6.97 8.02 -14.45
C PRO A 210 7.93 6.91 -14.02
N LEU A 211 7.46 6.00 -13.17
CA LEU A 211 8.27 4.96 -12.56
C LEU A 211 7.46 3.67 -12.38
N LYS A 212 7.93 2.58 -13.00
CA LYS A 212 7.34 1.25 -12.81
C LYS A 212 7.77 0.64 -11.48
N ILE A 213 6.87 -0.12 -10.86
CA ILE A 213 7.15 -0.75 -9.56
C ILE A 213 8.31 -1.75 -9.64
N ALA A 214 8.36 -2.58 -10.69
CA ALA A 214 9.41 -3.58 -10.84
C ALA A 214 10.79 -2.93 -11.06
N ASP A 215 10.87 -1.88 -11.87
CA ASP A 215 12.12 -1.13 -12.11
C ASP A 215 12.65 -0.52 -10.81
N TRP A 216 11.76 0.09 -10.02
CA TRP A 216 12.12 0.63 -8.71
C TRP A 216 12.60 -0.47 -7.76
N LEU A 217 11.82 -1.53 -7.57
CA LEU A 217 12.16 -2.61 -6.65
C LEU A 217 13.44 -3.34 -7.02
N ASN A 218 13.71 -3.48 -8.32
CA ASN A 218 14.91 -4.14 -8.82
C ASN A 218 16.18 -3.29 -8.62
N SER A 219 16.06 -1.97 -8.76
CA SER A 219 17.18 -1.04 -8.70
C SER A 219 17.39 -0.43 -7.31
N ARG A 220 16.33 0.17 -6.74
CA ARG A 220 16.39 1.09 -5.60
C ARG A 220 15.58 0.65 -4.39
N GLY A 221 14.62 -0.25 -4.54
CA GLY A 221 13.83 -0.78 -3.42
C GLY A 221 14.66 -1.52 -2.36
N LYS A 222 15.92 -1.86 -2.68
CA LYS A 222 16.88 -2.52 -1.80
C LYS A 222 17.95 -1.57 -1.28
N ASP A 223 17.95 -0.31 -1.71
CA ASP A 223 18.88 0.71 -1.23
C ASP A 223 18.41 1.26 0.12
N PRO A 224 19.24 1.20 1.18
CA PRO A 224 18.87 1.77 2.46
C PRO A 224 18.86 3.31 2.39
N VAL A 225 17.82 3.90 2.97
CA VAL A 225 17.69 5.34 3.19
C VAL A 225 17.88 5.62 4.68
N ASN A 226 18.85 6.47 4.98
CA ASN A 226 19.12 6.88 6.35
C ASN A 226 17.91 7.57 6.98
N LEU A 227 17.59 7.23 8.24
CA LEU A 227 16.43 7.78 8.94
C LEU A 227 16.45 9.30 9.04
N ASN A 228 17.61 9.94 9.18
CA ASN A 228 17.69 11.40 9.25
C ASN A 228 17.21 12.05 7.95
N LYS A 229 17.49 11.43 6.78
CA LYS A 229 16.97 11.90 5.49
C LYS A 229 15.47 11.76 5.42
N LEU A 230 14.91 10.64 5.87
CA LEU A 230 13.46 10.43 5.93
C LEU A 230 12.77 11.44 6.86
N LYS A 231 13.35 11.72 8.04
CA LYS A 231 12.86 12.76 8.95
C LYS A 231 12.81 14.12 8.28
N ILE A 232 13.87 14.51 7.58
CA ILE A 232 13.90 15.80 6.87
C ILE A 232 12.87 15.81 5.74
N LEU A 233 12.85 14.76 4.92
CA LEU A 233 11.95 14.62 3.78
C LEU A 233 10.50 14.77 4.21
N LEU A 234 10.07 14.06 5.26
CA LEU A 234 8.65 13.95 5.62
C LEU A 234 8.16 15.09 6.52
N SER A 235 9.04 15.71 7.31
CA SER A 235 8.68 16.77 8.25
C SER A 235 8.63 18.16 7.60
N HIS A 236 8.25 19.16 8.39
CA HIS A 236 8.32 20.57 7.99
C HIS A 236 9.75 21.03 7.65
N LYS A 237 10.79 20.29 8.07
CA LYS A 237 12.19 20.63 7.78
C LYS A 237 12.48 20.66 6.29
N LEU A 238 11.77 19.87 5.47
CA LEU A 238 11.89 19.96 4.01
C LEU A 238 11.64 21.39 3.53
N ASN A 239 10.65 22.09 4.09
CA ASN A 239 10.30 23.45 3.65
C ASN A 239 11.38 24.49 3.97
N LEU A 240 12.23 24.22 4.96
CA LEU A 240 13.31 25.10 5.40
C LEU A 240 14.56 25.00 4.52
N LEU A 241 14.67 23.94 3.71
CA LEU A 241 15.78 23.75 2.79
C LEU A 241 15.71 24.74 1.62
N SER A 242 16.88 25.09 1.06
CA SER A 242 16.97 25.75 -0.24
C SER A 242 16.41 24.85 -1.36
N ASP A 243 16.09 25.44 -2.52
CA ASP A 243 15.55 24.68 -3.65
C ASP A 243 16.54 23.60 -4.12
N ASP A 244 17.84 23.89 -4.17
CA ASP A 244 18.87 22.90 -4.52
C ASP A 244 18.94 21.73 -3.52
N GLU A 245 18.88 22.02 -2.23
CA GLU A 245 18.86 20.99 -1.17
C GLU A 245 17.58 20.15 -1.20
N LYS A 246 16.43 20.75 -1.51
CA LYS A 246 15.16 20.02 -1.70
C LYS A 246 15.26 19.07 -2.89
N SER A 247 15.72 19.55 -4.05
CA SER A 247 15.89 18.72 -5.24
C SER A 247 16.86 17.57 -4.98
N ALA A 248 17.99 17.84 -4.31
CA ALA A 248 18.96 16.82 -3.95
C ALA A 248 18.38 15.75 -3.02
N LEU A 249 17.64 16.16 -1.98
CA LEU A 249 17.02 15.19 -1.06
C LEU A 249 15.91 14.37 -1.74
N ILE A 250 15.06 15.00 -2.55
CA ILE A 250 13.99 14.33 -3.27
C ILE A 250 14.57 13.36 -4.31
N SER A 251 15.56 13.77 -5.11
CA SER A 251 16.16 12.88 -6.10
C SER A 251 16.89 11.71 -5.43
N GLU A 252 17.66 11.99 -4.38
CA GLU A 252 18.40 10.95 -3.67
C GLU A 252 17.47 9.88 -3.10
N THR A 253 16.28 10.27 -2.62
CA THR A 253 15.35 9.36 -1.96
C THR A 253 14.32 8.73 -2.91
N LEU A 254 13.81 9.46 -3.90
CA LEU A 254 12.62 9.08 -4.67
C LEU A 254 12.85 9.03 -6.20
N ASP A 255 13.95 9.54 -6.74
CA ASP A 255 14.27 9.37 -8.17
C ASP A 255 15.10 8.10 -8.37
N ILE A 256 14.78 7.28 -9.38
CA ILE A 256 15.47 6.00 -9.59
C ILE A 256 16.96 6.18 -9.91
N HIS A 257 17.34 7.28 -10.56
CA HIS A 257 18.70 7.59 -10.98
C HIS A 257 19.45 8.55 -10.04
N LYS A 258 18.80 9.02 -8.95
CA LYS A 258 19.31 10.07 -8.06
C LYS A 258 19.65 11.37 -8.81
N ASP A 259 18.95 11.65 -9.90
CA ASP A 259 19.21 12.82 -10.75
C ASP A 259 18.34 14.01 -10.32
N VAL A 260 18.99 15.10 -9.91
CA VAL A 260 18.32 16.33 -9.49
C VAL A 260 17.52 16.98 -10.61
N SER A 261 17.91 16.78 -11.88
CA SER A 261 17.22 17.35 -13.04
C SER A 261 15.86 16.70 -13.31
N ASN A 262 15.60 15.52 -12.75
CA ASN A 262 14.30 14.84 -12.83
C ASN A 262 13.27 15.43 -11.85
N VAL A 263 13.68 16.27 -10.91
CA VAL A 263 12.80 16.84 -9.88
C VAL A 263 12.21 18.16 -10.35
N LYS A 264 10.89 18.19 -10.54
CA LYS A 264 10.12 19.38 -10.94
C LYS A 264 9.59 20.09 -9.69
N LEU A 265 10.43 20.93 -9.06
CA LEU A 265 10.07 21.64 -7.82
C LEU A 265 8.86 22.56 -7.96
N ASP A 266 8.58 23.08 -9.15
CA ASP A 266 7.39 23.89 -9.44
C ASP A 266 6.08 23.12 -9.22
N ARG A 267 6.13 21.78 -9.27
CA ARG A 267 4.98 20.90 -9.01
C ARG A 267 4.84 20.48 -7.54
N VAL A 268 5.80 20.84 -6.68
CA VAL A 268 5.74 20.55 -5.24
C VAL A 268 4.84 21.59 -4.55
N LYS A 269 3.78 21.12 -3.90
CA LYS A 269 2.81 21.98 -3.20
C LYS A 269 3.36 22.39 -1.83
N ARG A 270 3.77 23.66 -1.70
CA ARG A 270 4.46 24.21 -0.52
C ARG A 270 3.62 24.21 0.78
N ASP A 271 2.31 24.37 0.66
CA ASP A 271 1.39 24.52 1.81
C ASP A 271 0.72 23.20 2.25
N GLN A 272 1.24 22.07 1.77
CA GLN A 272 0.71 20.74 2.08
C GLN A 272 1.61 19.99 3.06
N GLY A 273 1.01 19.02 3.76
CA GLY A 273 1.72 18.13 4.67
C GLY A 273 1.84 16.71 4.14
N VAL A 274 2.25 15.81 5.03
CA VAL A 274 2.30 14.37 4.79
C VAL A 274 1.38 13.70 5.79
N ASP A 275 0.51 12.80 5.33
CA ASP A 275 -0.21 11.88 6.22
C ASP A 275 0.51 10.53 6.20
N ILE A 276 0.78 9.97 7.37
CA ILE A 276 1.51 8.71 7.51
C ILE A 276 0.70 7.76 8.39
N TYR A 277 0.54 6.51 7.96
CA TYR A 277 0.10 5.43 8.84
C TYR A 277 1.27 4.50 9.12
N LEU A 278 1.77 4.54 10.36
CA LEU A 278 2.91 3.74 10.82
C LEU A 278 2.40 2.58 11.68
N THR A 279 2.73 1.35 11.29
CA THR A 279 2.33 0.14 12.03
C THR A 279 3.46 -0.88 12.09
N GLU A 280 3.42 -1.73 13.11
CA GLU A 280 4.24 -2.95 13.19
C GLU A 280 3.72 -4.00 12.19
N TYR A 281 4.61 -4.87 11.71
CA TYR A 281 4.25 -6.06 10.95
C TYR A 281 5.12 -7.28 11.33
N ASP A 282 4.57 -8.49 11.15
CA ASP A 282 5.33 -9.73 11.27
C ASP A 282 5.89 -10.12 9.89
N VAL A 283 7.21 -10.22 9.80
CA VAL A 283 7.89 -10.61 8.57
C VAL A 283 7.52 -12.02 8.10
N ASN A 284 7.10 -12.90 9.01
CA ASN A 284 6.59 -14.23 8.64
C ASN A 284 5.23 -14.14 7.95
N ASP A 285 4.33 -13.25 8.39
CA ASP A 285 3.04 -13.01 7.72
C ASP A 285 3.29 -12.48 6.30
N PHE A 286 4.23 -11.55 6.14
CA PHE A 286 4.63 -11.05 4.83
C PHE A 286 5.13 -12.16 3.90
N TYR A 287 6.06 -13.00 4.39
CA TYR A 287 6.57 -14.15 3.65
C TYR A 287 5.45 -15.14 3.29
N GLU A 288 4.61 -15.53 4.24
CA GLU A 288 3.52 -16.47 4.01
C GLU A 288 2.50 -15.93 3.01
N ASN A 289 2.21 -14.63 3.03
CA ASN A 289 1.28 -14.03 2.09
C ASN A 289 1.80 -14.10 0.66
N ILE A 290 3.09 -13.81 0.44
CA ILE A 290 3.75 -13.97 -0.85
C ILE A 290 3.65 -15.43 -1.33
N GLU A 291 3.97 -16.40 -0.48
CA GLU A 291 3.92 -17.82 -0.84
C GLU A 291 2.49 -18.29 -1.14
N LYS A 292 1.50 -17.81 -0.39
CA LYS A 292 0.06 -18.07 -0.66
C LYS A 292 -0.33 -17.54 -2.04
N LEU A 293 0.09 -16.34 -2.43
CA LEU A 293 -0.18 -15.81 -3.77
C LEU A 293 0.52 -16.62 -4.86
N LYS A 294 1.79 -16.99 -4.67
CA LYS A 294 2.53 -17.84 -5.61
C LYS A 294 1.86 -19.20 -5.81
N SER A 295 1.36 -19.81 -4.73
CA SER A 295 0.65 -21.09 -4.81
C SER A 295 -0.66 -21.05 -5.62
N LYS A 296 -1.26 -19.86 -5.83
CA LYS A 296 -2.43 -19.68 -6.69
C LYS A 296 -2.09 -19.61 -8.19
N LEU A 297 -0.80 -19.55 -8.53
CA LEU A 297 -0.34 -19.54 -9.92
C LEU A 297 -0.12 -20.96 -10.46
N ASP A 298 0.32 -21.86 -9.58
CA ASP A 298 0.65 -23.26 -9.89
C ASP A 298 -0.56 -24.20 -9.89
N ASN A 299 -1.70 -23.75 -9.34
CA ASN A 299 -2.96 -24.48 -9.24
C ASN A 299 -4.03 -23.91 -10.19
#